data_AF-A0A0S8GR04-F1
#
_entry.id   AF-A0A0S8GR04-F1
#
_cell.length_a   1.000
_cell.length_b   1.000
_cell.length_c   1.000
_cell.angle_alpha   90.00
_cell.angle_beta   90.00
_cell.angle_gamma   90.00
#
_symmetry.space_group_name_H-M   'P 1'
#
loop_
_entity.id
_entity.type
_entity.pdbx_description
1 polymer ?
#
loop_
_entity_poly.entity_id
_entity_poly.type
_entity_poly.pdbx_seq_one_letter_code
_entity_poly.pdbx_strand_id
1 'polypeptide(L)'
;MAVKRPGFNNASGSRNRRVNRYANAGDNRPDRRHKVVAGTTIGFNTVPTPDEVTDSANGLGGYEVGEYIGVEGSTGNDGVLSVQTVAAGALGVNEALTLEGAGAAVRLASLNNEIVNRFS
;
A
#
# COMPACT_ATOMS: atom_id res chain seq x y z
N MET A 1 -21.63 -1.37 63.70
CA MET A 1 -20.64 -2.13 62.91
C MET A 1 -21.14 -2.18 61.47
N ALA A 2 -20.56 -1.39 60.56
CA ALA A 2 -21.01 -1.30 59.17
C ALA A 2 -20.05 -2.08 58.27
N VAL A 3 -20.55 -3.12 57.60
CA VAL A 3 -19.78 -3.94 56.66
C VAL A 3 -19.64 -3.18 55.35
N LYS A 4 -18.43 -2.70 55.06
CA LYS A 4 -18.07 -2.05 53.80
C LYS A 4 -18.04 -3.11 52.69
N ARG A 5 -19.03 -3.08 51.79
CA ARG A 5 -19.03 -3.89 50.56
C ARG A 5 -17.80 -3.50 49.71
N PRO A 6 -17.09 -4.45 49.09
CA PRO A 6 -16.05 -4.09 48.13
C PRO A 6 -16.71 -3.46 46.90
N GLY A 7 -16.50 -2.15 46.73
CA GLY A 7 -16.78 -1.49 45.47
C GLY A 7 -15.86 -2.08 44.41
N PHE A 8 -16.44 -2.53 43.30
CA PHE A 8 -15.69 -2.88 42.10
C PHE A 8 -15.00 -1.61 41.57
N ASN A 9 -13.76 -1.39 42.00
CA ASN A 9 -12.90 -0.36 41.45
C ASN A 9 -12.28 -0.89 40.16
N ASN A 10 -12.99 -0.78 39.03
CA ASN A 10 -12.34 -0.56 37.74
C ASN A 10 -13.36 -0.26 36.64
N ALA A 11 -13.38 0.99 36.16
CA ALA A 11 -13.40 1.31 34.73
C ALA A 11 -13.61 2.82 34.48
N SER A 12 -12.80 3.68 35.11
CA SER A 12 -12.52 5.01 34.54
C SER A 12 -11.54 4.89 33.35
N GLY A 13 -11.86 4.00 32.41
CA GLY A 13 -11.00 3.66 31.27
C GLY A 13 -11.74 3.04 30.07
N SER A 14 -13.06 2.85 30.15
CA SER A 14 -13.82 2.26 29.04
C SER A 14 -14.33 3.27 28.01
N ARG A 15 -14.22 4.58 28.27
CA ARG A 15 -14.68 5.61 27.31
C ARG A 15 -13.62 6.02 26.27
N ASN A 16 -12.32 5.79 26.52
CA ASN A 16 -11.25 6.07 25.55
C ASN A 16 -10.77 4.85 24.74
N ARG A 17 -11.36 3.66 24.91
CA ARG A 17 -11.01 2.48 24.09
C ARG A 17 -11.66 2.42 22.71
N ARG A 18 -12.56 3.37 22.40
CA ARG A 18 -13.23 3.44 21.08
C ARG A 18 -12.64 4.49 20.16
N VAL A 19 -12.15 5.60 20.69
CA VAL A 19 -11.54 6.67 19.86
C VAL A 19 -10.06 6.41 19.56
N ASN A 20 -9.33 5.70 20.43
CA ASN A 20 -7.93 5.35 20.17
C ASN A 20 -7.71 4.02 19.46
N ARG A 21 -8.76 3.30 19.03
CA ARG A 21 -8.55 2.02 18.33
C ARG A 21 -7.95 2.21 16.94
N TYR A 22 -8.06 3.41 16.37
CA TYR A 22 -7.48 3.76 15.07
C TYR A 22 -6.23 4.64 15.18
N ALA A 23 -6.02 5.35 16.29
CA ALA A 23 -4.86 6.21 16.51
C ALA A 23 -3.75 5.58 17.38
N ASN A 24 -4.11 4.61 18.25
CA ASN A 24 -3.18 3.88 19.12
C ASN A 24 -2.93 2.44 18.64
N ALA A 25 -3.68 1.99 17.63
CA ALA A 25 -3.10 1.08 16.66
C ALA A 25 -2.36 2.01 15.70
N GLY A 26 -1.07 2.32 15.86
CA GLY A 26 -0.07 1.29 16.08
C GLY A 26 -0.19 0.15 15.06
N ASP A 27 -1.02 0.29 14.01
CA ASP A 27 -1.18 -0.69 12.94
C ASP A 27 0.03 -0.59 11.99
N ASN A 28 1.19 -0.74 12.62
CA ASN A 28 2.49 -1.01 12.02
C ASN A 28 2.58 -2.49 11.65
N ARG A 29 1.46 -3.21 11.51
CA ARG A 29 1.54 -4.57 11.02
C ARG A 29 2.06 -4.50 9.58
N PRO A 30 3.19 -5.16 9.28
CA PRO A 30 3.84 -5.06 7.98
C PRO A 30 2.92 -5.56 6.83
N ASP A 31 1.89 -6.34 7.16
CA ASP A 31 0.88 -6.91 6.27
C ASP A 31 -0.26 -5.95 5.88
N ARG A 32 -0.32 -4.71 6.44
CA ARG A 32 -1.44 -3.77 6.20
C ARG A 32 -1.03 -2.34 5.84
N ARG A 33 0.26 -2.04 5.72
CA ARG A 33 0.64 -0.71 5.27
C ARG A 33 0.35 -0.61 3.78
N HIS A 34 -0.76 0.03 3.46
CA HIS A 34 -1.09 0.48 2.10
C HIS A 34 0.06 1.39 1.63
N LYS A 35 1.01 0.81 0.88
CA LYS A 35 2.17 1.53 0.33
C LYS A 35 1.65 2.37 -0.83
N VAL A 36 1.90 3.68 -0.77
CA VAL A 36 1.46 4.61 -1.80
C VAL A 36 2.64 5.45 -2.25
N VAL A 37 2.92 5.42 -3.54
CA VAL A 37 3.88 6.30 -4.21
C VAL A 37 3.11 7.12 -5.21
N ALA A 38 3.28 8.43 -5.21
CA ALA A 38 2.61 9.30 -6.16
C ALA A 38 3.53 10.44 -6.58
N GLY A 39 3.47 10.83 -7.85
CA GLY A 39 4.29 11.90 -8.37
C GLY A 39 4.32 11.94 -9.89
N THR A 40 4.98 12.96 -10.40
CA THR A 40 5.22 13.14 -11.84
C THR A 40 6.52 12.49 -12.31
N THR A 41 7.24 11.84 -11.41
CA THR A 41 8.52 11.16 -11.67
C THR A 41 8.36 9.72 -12.13
N ILE A 42 7.12 9.24 -12.13
CA ILE A 42 6.74 7.87 -12.47
C ILE A 42 6.51 7.75 -13.97
N GLY A 43 7.14 6.77 -14.61
CA GLY A 43 6.94 6.42 -16.01
C GLY A 43 6.84 4.91 -16.21
N PHE A 44 6.53 4.49 -17.44
CA PHE A 44 6.30 3.10 -17.83
C PHE A 44 7.17 2.78 -19.03
N ASN A 45 7.96 1.71 -18.96
CA ASN A 45 8.91 1.31 -19.97
C ASN A 45 8.68 -0.14 -20.38
N THR A 46 8.81 -0.45 -21.67
CA THR A 46 8.62 -1.79 -22.23
C THR A 46 9.93 -2.52 -22.54
N VAL A 47 11.07 -1.90 -22.20
CA VAL A 47 12.41 -2.46 -22.33
C VAL A 47 13.26 -2.06 -21.11
N PRO A 48 13.81 -2.98 -20.31
CA PRO A 48 13.95 -4.42 -20.55
C PRO A 48 12.63 -5.20 -20.39
N THR A 49 12.68 -6.52 -20.57
CA THR A 49 11.59 -7.45 -20.19
C THR A 49 11.98 -8.11 -18.86
N PRO A 50 11.11 -8.15 -17.84
CA PRO A 50 9.72 -7.66 -17.81
C PRO A 50 9.60 -6.15 -18.00
N ASP A 51 8.44 -5.71 -18.50
CA ASP A 51 8.11 -4.28 -18.58
C ASP A 51 8.22 -3.64 -17.19
N GLU A 52 8.63 -2.37 -17.13
CA GLU A 52 8.97 -1.71 -15.89
C GLU A 52 8.13 -0.46 -15.62
N VAL A 53 7.62 -0.35 -14.40
CA VAL A 53 7.24 0.93 -13.81
C VAL A 53 8.49 1.57 -13.22
N THR A 54 8.85 2.77 -13.67
CA THR A 54 10.07 3.48 -13.26
C THR A 54 9.72 4.69 -12.41
N ASP A 55 10.58 5.05 -11.45
CA ASP A 55 10.47 6.27 -10.67
C ASP A 55 11.84 6.90 -10.41
N SER A 56 12.07 8.07 -11.01
CA SER A 56 13.34 8.80 -10.81
C SER A 56 13.52 9.35 -9.39
N ALA A 57 12.47 9.40 -8.57
CA ALA A 57 12.54 9.75 -7.15
C ALA A 57 12.94 8.56 -6.25
N ASN A 58 13.08 7.36 -6.82
CA ASN A 58 13.43 6.12 -6.12
C ASN A 58 12.46 5.71 -4.98
N GLY A 59 11.17 6.01 -5.13
CA GLY A 59 10.13 5.68 -4.15
C GLY A 59 9.68 4.22 -4.16
N LEU A 60 10.12 3.41 -5.12
CA LEU A 60 9.55 2.08 -5.40
C LEU A 60 10.18 0.95 -4.57
N GLY A 61 11.27 1.20 -3.84
CA GLY A 61 11.94 0.19 -3.02
C GLY A 61 11.09 -0.34 -1.85
N GLY A 62 9.94 0.27 -1.60
CA GLY A 62 8.98 -0.19 -0.61
C GLY A 62 8.15 -1.40 -1.06
N TYR A 63 7.99 -1.67 -2.36
CA TYR A 63 7.15 -2.77 -2.85
C TYR A 63 7.85 -4.14 -2.73
N GLU A 64 7.07 -5.21 -2.87
CA GLU A 64 7.57 -6.59 -2.77
C GLU A 64 7.21 -7.42 -4.01
N VAL A 65 8.05 -8.39 -4.35
CA VAL A 65 7.76 -9.33 -5.44
C VAL A 65 6.52 -10.17 -5.08
N GLY A 66 5.60 -10.32 -6.02
CA GLY A 66 4.31 -11.01 -5.84
C GLY A 66 3.21 -10.13 -5.25
N GLU A 67 3.48 -8.84 -5.03
CA GLU A 67 2.48 -7.84 -4.63
C GLU A 67 1.68 -7.37 -5.85
N TYR A 68 0.40 -7.05 -5.64
CA TYR A 68 -0.41 -6.34 -6.63
C TYR A 68 -0.42 -4.85 -6.33
N ILE A 69 -0.27 -4.02 -7.36
CA ILE A 69 -0.32 -2.56 -7.26
C ILE A 69 -1.41 -2.02 -8.19
N GLY A 70 -2.18 -1.05 -7.71
CA GLY A 70 -3.09 -0.25 -8.51
C GLY A 70 -2.38 0.96 -9.06
N VAL A 71 -2.60 1.25 -10.34
CA VAL A 71 -2.11 2.42 -11.07
C VAL A 71 -3.29 3.33 -11.38
N GLU A 72 -3.16 4.61 -11.03
CA GLU A 72 -4.13 5.66 -11.35
C GLU A 72 -3.40 6.88 -11.94
N GLY A 73 -4.00 7.53 -12.94
CA GLY A 73 -3.50 8.78 -13.53
C GLY A 73 -2.54 8.61 -14.71
N SER A 74 -2.30 7.38 -15.15
CA SER A 74 -1.67 7.06 -16.44
C SER A 74 -2.69 7.12 -17.56
N THR A 75 -2.25 7.34 -18.81
CA THR A 75 -3.16 7.40 -19.96
C THR A 75 -3.53 6.00 -20.47
N GLY A 76 -2.60 5.06 -20.39
CA GLY A 76 -2.69 3.73 -20.99
C GLY A 76 -2.30 2.58 -20.06
N ASN A 77 -1.87 2.86 -18.83
CA ASN A 77 -1.46 1.84 -17.85
C ASN A 77 -2.28 1.86 -16.56
N ASP A 78 -3.40 2.59 -16.50
CA ASP A 78 -4.32 2.53 -15.38
C ASP A 78 -4.88 1.11 -15.21
N GLY A 79 -4.87 0.60 -13.98
CA GLY A 79 -5.27 -0.79 -13.71
C GLY A 79 -4.51 -1.42 -12.57
N VAL A 80 -4.46 -2.75 -12.56
CA VAL A 80 -3.74 -3.55 -11.55
C VAL A 80 -2.56 -4.22 -12.21
N LEU A 81 -1.38 -4.07 -11.61
CA LEU A 81 -0.15 -4.73 -12.03
C LEU A 81 0.34 -5.68 -10.93
N SER A 82 1.02 -6.74 -11.32
CA SER A 82 1.67 -7.69 -10.43
C SER A 82 3.19 -7.57 -10.50
N VAL A 83 3.82 -7.38 -9.35
CA VAL A 83 5.26 -7.08 -9.26
C VAL A 83 6.08 -8.37 -9.40
N GLN A 84 7.00 -8.40 -10.36
CA GLN A 84 7.94 -9.50 -10.60
C GLN A 84 9.34 -9.21 -10.04
N THR A 85 9.82 -7.97 -10.17
CA THR A 85 11.12 -7.54 -9.65
C THR A 85 10.99 -6.20 -8.95
N VAL A 86 11.85 -5.96 -7.96
CA VAL A 86 11.86 -4.72 -7.18
C VAL A 86 13.25 -4.13 -7.16
N ALA A 87 13.33 -2.85 -7.51
CA ALA A 87 14.44 -1.97 -7.28
C ALA A 87 13.92 -0.62 -6.78
N ALA A 88 14.78 0.18 -6.16
CA ALA A 88 14.38 1.48 -5.63
C ALA A 88 13.76 2.39 -6.70
N GLY A 89 14.28 2.34 -7.93
CA GLY A 89 13.83 3.15 -9.06
C GLY A 89 13.01 2.41 -10.12
N ALA A 90 12.75 1.10 -9.96
CA ALA A 90 12.01 0.33 -10.96
C ALA A 90 11.29 -0.88 -10.35
N LEU A 91 10.09 -1.16 -10.83
CA LEU A 91 9.35 -2.40 -10.60
C LEU A 91 9.15 -3.10 -11.94
N GLY A 92 9.68 -4.30 -12.10
CA GLY A 92 9.29 -5.16 -13.22
C GLY A 92 7.91 -5.76 -12.95
N VAL A 93 7.02 -5.77 -13.95
CA VAL A 93 5.65 -6.25 -13.82
C VAL A 93 5.31 -7.36 -14.83
N ASN A 94 4.28 -8.15 -14.55
CA ASN A 94 3.89 -9.26 -15.42
C ASN A 94 2.99 -8.83 -16.59
N GLU A 95 2.25 -7.75 -16.41
CA GLU A 95 1.34 -7.19 -17.40
C GLU A 95 2.09 -6.39 -18.45
N ALA A 96 1.59 -6.42 -19.69
CA ALA A 96 2.15 -5.61 -20.77
C ALA A 96 1.80 -4.13 -20.54
N LEU A 97 2.82 -3.27 -20.62
CA LEU A 97 2.67 -1.83 -20.47
C LEU A 97 2.64 -1.12 -21.84
N THR A 98 2.00 0.03 -21.87
CA THR A 98 2.20 1.03 -22.93
C THR A 98 3.33 1.96 -22.49
N LEU A 99 4.32 2.16 -23.36
CA LEU A 99 5.43 3.09 -23.11
C LEU A 99 4.91 4.50 -22.82
N GLU A 100 5.20 5.01 -21.63
CA GLU A 100 4.83 6.34 -21.18
C GLU A 100 5.97 6.97 -20.40
N GLY A 101 6.42 8.15 -20.82
CA GLY A 101 7.43 8.90 -20.08
C GLY A 101 6.88 9.46 -18.77
N ALA A 102 7.78 9.79 -17.84
CA ALA A 102 7.42 10.55 -16.65
C ALA A 102 6.83 11.93 -17.00
N GLY A 103 5.87 12.40 -16.21
CA GLY A 103 5.29 13.74 -16.33
C GLY A 103 3.81 13.84 -15.97
N ALA A 104 3.06 12.74 -16.09
CA ALA A 104 1.69 12.66 -15.59
C ALA A 104 1.67 12.49 -14.06
N ALA A 105 0.62 12.99 -13.40
CA ALA A 105 0.43 12.79 -11.97
C ALA A 105 -0.07 11.36 -11.72
N VAL A 106 0.86 10.42 -11.58
CA VAL A 106 0.56 9.00 -11.37
C VAL A 106 0.54 8.68 -9.89
N ARG A 107 -0.35 7.78 -9.49
CA ARG A 107 -0.45 7.21 -8.15
C ARG A 107 -0.40 5.69 -8.23
N LEU A 108 0.54 5.11 -7.48
CA LEU A 108 0.72 3.68 -7.29
C LEU A 108 0.29 3.31 -5.88
N ALA A 109 -0.54 2.29 -5.75
CA ALA A 109 -1.15 1.88 -4.49
C ALA A 109 -1.04 0.37 -4.30
N SER A 110 -0.39 -0.07 -3.23
CA SER A 110 -0.40 -1.48 -2.81
C SER A 110 -1.82 -1.98 -2.62
N LEU A 111 -2.18 -3.04 -3.32
CA LEU A 111 -3.42 -3.76 -3.12
C LEU A 111 -3.12 -4.95 -2.21
N ASN A 112 -3.63 -4.90 -0.97
CA ASN A 112 -3.46 -5.98 -0.02
C ASN A 112 -3.83 -7.32 -0.70
N ASN A 113 -2.91 -8.30 -0.64
CA ASN A 113 -3.10 -9.65 -1.20
C ASN A 113 -4.39 -10.34 -0.70
N GLU A 114 -5.03 -9.85 0.37
CA GLU A 114 -6.32 -10.34 0.85
C GLU A 114 -7.53 -10.01 -0.04
N ILE A 115 -7.46 -9.00 -0.92
CA ILE A 115 -8.59 -8.60 -1.77
C ILE A 115 -8.72 -9.53 -2.99
N VAL A 116 -7.60 -10.00 -3.54
CA VAL A 116 -7.59 -10.84 -4.75
C VAL A 116 -8.16 -12.24 -4.47
N ASN A 117 -7.98 -12.77 -3.25
CA ASN A 117 -8.49 -14.09 -2.84
C ASN A 117 -9.98 -14.11 -2.39
N ARG A 118 -10.71 -12.99 -2.45
CA ARG A 118 -12.17 -12.98 -2.15
C ARG A 118 -13.07 -13.19 -3.35
N PHE A 119 -12.48 -13.39 -4.53
CA PHE A 119 -13.21 -13.61 -5.78
C PHE A 119 -12.75 -14.87 -6.53
N SER A 120 -12.01 -15.77 -5.86
CA SER A 120 -11.60 -17.09 -6.38
C SER A 120 -12.55 -18.20 -5.95
#